data_AF-A0A7X7ANY1-F1
#
_entry.id   AF-A0A7X7ANY1-F1
#
_cell.length_a   1.000
_cell.length_b   1.000
_cell.length_c   1.000
_cell.angle_alpha   90.00
_cell.angle_beta   90.00
_cell.angle_gamma   90.00
#
_symmetry.space_group_name_H-M   'P 1'
#
loop_
_entity.id
_entity.type
_entity.pdbx_description
1 polymer ?
#
loop_
_entity_poly.entity_id
_entity_poly.type
_entity_poly.pdbx_seq_one_letter_code
_entity_poly.pdbx_strand_id
1 'polypeptide(L)'
;MSVYDKAYELARALAASPEYKEYLSCRDKLLQDQRNFSILEDFRRQQWELQMAQILGQEVEEEVAEELDQIYALLSANPIINEFLTAEYRLSKMMSEIQRIVGEAVGAWMGDEIRNRNVN
;
A
#
# COMPACT_ATOMS: atom_id res chain seq x y z
N MET A 1 -24.62 -13.17 15.67
CA MET A 1 -23.79 -12.10 15.09
C MET A 1 -23.83 -12.21 13.59
N SER A 2 -24.05 -11.10 12.89
CA SER A 2 -24.00 -11.01 11.43
C SER A 2 -22.55 -10.87 10.93
N VAL A 3 -22.35 -11.07 9.63
CA VAL A 3 -21.08 -10.76 8.95
C VAL A 3 -20.71 -9.28 9.06
N TYR A 4 -21.70 -8.37 9.09
CA TYR A 4 -21.46 -6.94 9.32
C TYR A 4 -20.96 -6.65 10.75
N ASP A 5 -21.49 -7.33 11.76
CA ASP A 5 -20.99 -7.18 13.14
C ASP A 5 -19.51 -7.59 13.21
N LYS A 6 -19.14 -8.67 12.53
CA LYS A 6 -17.75 -9.14 12.42
C LYS A 6 -16.85 -8.18 11.64
N ALA A 7 -17.36 -7.56 10.58
CA ALA A 7 -16.63 -6.52 9.85
C ALA A 7 -16.36 -5.29 10.74
N TYR A 8 -17.33 -4.86 11.55
CA TYR A 8 -17.11 -3.77 12.51
C TYR A 8 -16.14 -4.15 13.63
N GLU A 9 -16.14 -5.40 14.09
CA GLU A 9 -15.12 -5.91 15.02
C GLU A 9 -13.72 -5.87 14.41
N LEU A 10 -13.57 -6.34 13.17
CA LEU A 10 -12.32 -6.29 12.43
C LEU A 10 -11.83 -4.84 12.24
N ALA A 11 -12.73 -3.92 11.86
CA ALA A 11 -12.40 -2.51 11.71
C ALA A 11 -11.89 -1.89 13.02
N ARG A 12 -12.52 -2.21 14.15
CA ARG A 12 -12.05 -1.76 15.48
C ARG A 12 -10.70 -2.37 15.84
N ALA A 13 -10.48 -3.65 15.56
CA ALA A 13 -9.21 -4.32 15.81
C ALA A 13 -8.07 -3.71 14.96
N LEU A 14 -8.33 -3.44 13.67
CA LEU A 14 -7.41 -2.75 12.78
C LEU A 14 -7.04 -1.37 13.29
N ALA A 15 -8.03 -0.56 13.69
CA ALA A 15 -7.78 0.76 14.24
C ALA A 15 -6.99 0.72 15.56
N ALA A 16 -7.14 -0.35 16.35
CA ALA A 16 -6.40 -0.55 17.59
C ALA A 16 -5.02 -1.20 17.41
N SER A 17 -4.70 -1.69 16.20
CA SER A 17 -3.49 -2.45 15.90
C SER A 17 -2.22 -1.63 16.14
N PRO A 18 -1.13 -2.27 16.62
CA PRO A 18 0.18 -1.64 16.70
C PRO A 18 0.64 -1.06 15.36
N GLU A 19 0.41 -1.76 14.25
CA GLU A 19 0.80 -1.38 12.90
C GLU A 19 0.15 -0.07 12.47
N TYR A 20 -1.16 0.08 12.72
CA TYR A 20 -1.87 1.32 12.39
C TYR A 20 -1.43 2.47 13.29
N LYS A 21 -1.22 2.22 14.59
CA LYS A 21 -0.73 3.25 15.53
C LYS A 21 0.69 3.72 15.22
N GLU A 22 1.57 2.80 14.85
CA GLU A 22 2.94 3.09 14.41
C GLU A 22 2.91 3.94 13.14
N TYR A 23 2.10 3.56 12.15
CA TYR A 23 1.88 4.34 10.94
C TYR A 23 1.40 5.77 11.24
N LEU A 24 0.38 5.93 12.09
CA LEU A 24 -0.13 7.25 12.48
C LEU A 24 0.97 8.10 13.15
N SER A 25 1.73 7.51 14.06
CA SER A 25 2.82 8.22 14.74
C SER A 25 3.91 8.69 13.76
N CYS A 26 4.35 7.83 12.85
CA CYS A 26 5.34 8.20 11.84
C CYS A 26 4.81 9.24 10.86
N ARG A 27 3.54 9.14 10.47
CA ARG A 27 2.87 10.12 9.62
C ARG A 27 2.82 11.49 10.29
N ASP A 28 2.43 11.54 11.56
CA ASP A 28 2.33 12.81 12.29
C ASP A 28 3.71 13.46 12.49
N LYS A 29 4.78 12.66 12.67
CA LYS A 29 6.17 13.16 12.64
C LYS A 29 6.54 13.73 11.27
N LEU A 30 6.20 13.03 10.20
CA LEU A 30 6.49 13.46 8.82
C LEU A 30 5.76 14.76 8.47
N LEU A 31 4.51 14.93 8.92
CA LEU A 31 3.72 16.14 8.69
C LEU A 31 4.31 17.38 9.37
N GLN A 32 5.12 17.21 10.41
CA GLN A 32 5.88 18.31 11.02
C GLN A 32 7.04 18.78 10.14
N ASP A 33 7.51 17.93 9.22
CA ASP A 33 8.52 18.24 8.21
C ASP A 33 7.86 18.50 6.86
N GLN A 34 7.27 19.69 6.75
CA GLN A 34 6.44 20.09 5.62
C GLN A 34 7.18 20.06 4.27
N ARG A 35 8.52 20.24 4.28
CA ARG A 35 9.36 20.14 3.08
C ARG A 35 9.46 18.68 2.62
N ASN A 36 9.85 17.78 3.52
CA ASN A 36 10.03 16.38 3.17
C ASN A 36 8.69 15.70 2.83
N PHE A 37 7.60 16.12 3.47
CA PHE A 37 6.25 15.68 3.11
C PHE A 37 5.89 16.06 1.66
N SER A 38 6.14 17.31 1.25
CA SER A 38 5.87 17.76 -0.12
C SER A 38 6.65 16.96 -1.16
N ILE A 39 7.95 16.72 -0.92
CA ILE A 39 8.79 15.95 -1.85
C ILE A 39 8.30 14.50 -1.95
N LEU A 40 7.87 13.90 -0.83
CA LEU A 40 7.30 12.55 -0.82
C LEU A 40 5.97 12.47 -1.59
N GLU A 41 5.09 13.48 -1.46
CA GLU A 41 3.85 13.52 -2.24
C GLU A 41 4.11 13.65 -3.74
N ASP A 42 5.04 14.52 -4.12
CA ASP A 42 5.44 14.67 -5.52
C ASP A 42 5.99 13.37 -6.09
N PHE A 43 6.86 12.69 -5.34
CA PHE A 43 7.39 11.37 -5.70
C PHE A 43 6.27 10.34 -5.91
N ARG A 44 5.28 10.27 -5.01
CA ARG A 44 4.15 9.34 -5.13
C ARG A 44 3.29 9.61 -6.36
N ARG A 45 3.06 10.89 -6.68
CA ARG A 45 2.30 11.27 -7.87
C ARG A 45 3.03 10.80 -9.14
N GLN A 46 4.32 11.08 -9.25
CA GLN A 46 5.12 10.65 -10.38
C GLN A 46 5.21 9.11 -10.49
N GLN A 47 5.36 8.41 -9.37
CA GLN A 47 5.34 6.94 -9.33
C GLN A 47 4.00 6.39 -9.85
N TRP A 48 2.87 7.01 -9.48
CA TRP A 48 1.55 6.60 -9.96
C TRP A 48 1.39 6.84 -11.47
N GLU A 49 1.80 8.01 -11.96
CA GLU A 49 1.78 8.35 -13.38
C GLU A 49 2.60 7.35 -14.19
N LEU A 50 3.79 6.99 -13.69
CA LEU A 50 4.65 5.96 -14.27
C LEU A 50 3.95 4.60 -14.37
N GLN A 51 3.37 4.13 -13.27
CA GLN A 51 2.63 2.87 -13.23
C GLN A 51 1.43 2.88 -14.19
N MET A 52 0.73 4.01 -14.28
CA MET A 52 -0.41 4.15 -15.18
C MET A 52 0.02 4.12 -16.65
N ALA A 53 1.11 4.82 -17.00
CA ALA A 53 1.68 4.80 -18.35
C ALA A 53 2.05 3.37 -18.78
N GLN A 54 2.68 2.60 -17.88
CA GLN A 54 3.01 1.19 -18.13
C GLN A 54 1.75 0.33 -18.36
N ILE A 55 0.70 0.51 -17.56
CA ILE A 55 -0.58 -0.20 -17.73
C ILE A 55 -1.24 0.14 -19.07
N LEU A 56 -1.14 1.40 -19.50
CA LEU A 56 -1.67 1.87 -20.78
C LEU A 56 -0.80 1.48 -21.99
N GLY A 57 0.34 0.81 -21.76
CA GLY A 57 1.28 0.41 -22.81
C GLY A 57 2.01 1.60 -23.45
N GLN A 58 2.10 2.73 -22.73
CA GLN A 58 2.87 3.89 -23.18
C GLN A 58 4.37 3.63 -22.95
N GLU A 59 5.21 4.10 -23.87
CA GLU A 59 6.66 4.09 -23.66
C GLU A 59 7.00 5.01 -22.49
N VAL A 60 7.55 4.39 -21.44
CA VAL A 60 8.13 5.10 -20.32
C VAL A 60 9.58 5.37 -20.66
N GLU A 61 9.98 6.64 -20.65
CA GLU A 61 11.38 7.01 -20.79
C GLU A 61 12.19 6.48 -19.60
N GLU A 62 13.28 5.78 -19.88
CA GLU A 62 14.17 5.19 -18.88
C GLU A 62 14.73 6.26 -17.92
N GLU A 63 14.94 7.48 -18.43
CA GLU A 63 15.39 8.65 -17.67
C GLU A 63 14.41 9.04 -16.55
N VAL A 64 13.10 8.90 -16.76
CA VAL A 64 12.07 9.20 -15.74
C VAL A 64 12.09 8.15 -14.62
N ALA A 65 12.33 6.88 -14.96
CA ALA A 65 12.46 5.82 -13.97
C ALA A 65 13.74 6.01 -13.13
N GLU A 66 14.86 6.36 -13.76
CA GLU A 66 16.11 6.66 -13.07
C GLU A 66 16.00 7.87 -12.13
N GLU A 67 15.33 8.94 -12.57
CA GLU A 67 15.10 10.13 -11.74
C GLU A 67 14.27 9.78 -10.49
N LEU A 68 13.23 8.95 -10.65
CA LEU A 68 12.42 8.49 -9.52
C LEU A 68 13.23 7.65 -8.53
N ASP A 69 14.09 6.75 -9.01
CA ASP A 69 14.96 5.96 -8.14
C ASP A 69 15.94 6.85 -7.36
N GLN A 70 16.47 7.92 -7.96
CA GLN A 70 17.32 8.88 -7.27
C GLN A 70 16.56 9.67 -6.19
N ILE A 71 15.34 10.12 -6.49
CA ILE A 71 14.48 10.81 -5.52
C ILE A 71 14.15 9.86 -4.36
N TYR A 72 13.84 8.60 -4.66
CA TYR A 72 13.59 7.58 -3.63
C TYR A 72 14.83 7.36 -2.74
N ALA A 73 16.03 7.27 -3.31
CA ALA A 73 17.26 7.14 -2.55
C ALA A 73 17.50 8.34 -1.61
N LEU A 74 17.24 9.56 -2.09
CA LEU A 74 17.33 10.79 -1.27
C LEU A 74 16.31 10.76 -0.12
N LEU A 75 15.06 10.40 -0.42
CA LEU A 75 13.98 10.35 0.57
C LEU A 75 14.23 9.29 1.63
N SER A 76 14.62 8.07 1.21
CA SER A 76 14.88 6.95 2.11
C SER A 76 16.13 7.14 2.99
N ALA A 77 17.03 8.05 2.62
CA ALA A 77 18.15 8.47 3.47
C ALA A 77 17.69 9.31 4.68
N ASN A 78 16.51 9.93 4.63
CA ASN A 78 15.94 10.64 5.77
C ASN A 78 15.32 9.63 6.75
N PRO A 79 15.79 9.57 8.02
CA PRO A 79 15.26 8.63 9.01
C PRO A 79 13.74 8.74 9.25
N ILE A 80 13.18 9.95 9.21
CA ILE A 80 11.74 10.19 9.44
C ILE A 80 10.93 9.58 8.30
N ILE A 81 11.38 9.77 7.06
CA ILE A 81 10.72 9.23 5.88
C ILE A 81 10.87 7.71 5.83
N ASN A 82 12.05 7.19 6.14
CA ASN A 82 12.31 5.75 6.18
C ASN A 82 11.45 5.05 7.25
N GLU A 83 11.35 5.62 8.45
CA GLU A 83 10.43 5.14 9.49
C GLU A 83 8.98 5.10 8.98
N PHE A 84 8.53 6.17 8.33
CA PHE A 84 7.19 6.25 7.74
C PHE A 84 6.95 5.18 6.66
N LEU A 85 7.86 5.04 5.70
CA LEU A 85 7.76 4.04 4.62
C LEU A 85 7.77 2.61 5.18
N THR A 86 8.59 2.35 6.19
CA THR A 86 8.64 1.05 6.86
C THR A 86 7.33 0.73 7.58
N ALA A 87 6.77 1.71 8.31
CA ALA A 87 5.48 1.55 8.99
C ALA A 87 4.33 1.35 8.00
N GLU A 88 4.33 2.09 6.89
CA GLU A 88 3.35 1.92 5.82
C GLU A 88 3.44 0.53 5.17
N TYR A 89 4.65 0.04 4.88
CA TYR A 89 4.85 -1.30 4.35
C TYR A 89 4.29 -2.39 5.27
N ARG A 90 4.53 -2.29 6.58
CA ARG A 90 3.98 -3.23 7.57
C ARG A 90 2.46 -3.21 7.59
N LEU A 91 1.86 -2.02 7.60
CA LEU A 91 0.41 -1.85 7.55
C LEU A 91 -0.17 -2.45 6.27
N SER A 92 0.44 -2.15 5.12
CA SER A 92 0.05 -2.68 3.81
C SER A 92 0.06 -4.21 3.80
N LYS A 93 1.15 -4.82 4.28
CA LYS A 93 1.28 -6.27 4.39
C LYS A 93 0.18 -6.89 5.25
N MET A 94 -0.12 -6.31 6.42
CA MET A 94 -1.21 -6.75 7.29
C MET A 94 -2.56 -6.67 6.57
N MET A 95 -2.83 -5.55 5.88
CA MET A 95 -4.07 -5.36 5.14
C MET A 95 -4.24 -6.34 3.98
N SER A 96 -3.18 -6.59 3.20
CA SER A 96 -3.20 -7.58 2.12
C SER A 96 -3.51 -8.98 2.63
N GLU A 97 -2.92 -9.37 3.77
CA GLU A 97 -3.16 -10.68 4.37
C GLU A 97 -4.60 -10.83 4.86
N ILE A 98 -5.16 -9.78 5.46
CA ILE A 98 -6.57 -9.76 5.89
C ILE A 98 -7.50 -9.85 4.68
N GLN A 99 -7.22 -9.10 3.61
CA GLN A 99 -7.99 -9.16 2.36
C GLN A 99 -7.93 -10.56 1.74
N ARG A 100 -6.76 -11.21 1.76
CA ARG A 100 -6.60 -12.60 1.33
C ARG A 100 -7.47 -13.55 2.14
N ILE A 101 -7.42 -13.49 3.47
CA ILE A 101 -8.21 -14.34 4.37
C ILE A 101 -9.73 -14.16 4.12
N VAL A 102 -10.19 -12.91 4.00
CA VAL A 102 -11.60 -12.60 3.71
C VAL A 102 -12.00 -13.08 2.32
N GLY A 103 -11.14 -12.89 1.32
CA GLY A 103 -11.36 -13.32 -0.06
C GLY A 103 -11.44 -14.84 -0.21
N GLU A 104 -10.59 -15.58 0.49
CA GLU A 104 -10.59 -17.05 0.51
C GLU A 104 -11.92 -17.61 1.04
N ALA A 105 -12.55 -16.94 2.01
CA ALA A 105 -13.86 -17.35 2.52
C ALA A 105 -14.98 -17.28 1.45
N VAL A 106 -14.78 -16.50 0.39
CA VAL A 106 -15.70 -16.36 -0.75
C VAL A 106 -15.07 -16.80 -2.07
N GLY A 107 -14.08 -17.71 -2.04
CA GLY A 107 -13.33 -18.16 -3.22
C GLY A 107 -14.19 -18.70 -4.38
N ALA A 108 -15.34 -19.32 -4.06
CA ALA A 108 -16.30 -19.77 -5.09
C ALA A 108 -16.87 -18.62 -5.93
N TRP A 109 -17.07 -17.44 -5.33
CA TRP A 109 -17.46 -16.22 -6.05
C TRP A 109 -16.30 -15.60 -6.84
N MET A 110 -15.07 -15.75 -6.35
CA MET A 110 -13.85 -15.27 -7.01
C MET A 110 -13.45 -16.12 -8.24
N GLY A 111 -14.18 -17.19 -8.54
CA GLY A 111 -14.03 -17.98 -9.78
C GLY A 111 -13.17 -19.23 -9.65
N ASP A 112 -12.76 -19.63 -8.44
CA ASP A 112 -11.93 -20.84 -8.23
C ASP A 112 -12.63 -22.14 -8.68
N GLU A 113 -13.97 -22.17 -8.68
CA GLU A 113 -14.75 -23.34 -9.13
C GLU A 113 -14.84 -23.48 -10.67
N ILE A 114 -14.65 -22.40 -11.43
CA ILE A 114 -14.73 -22.44 -12.91
C ILE A 114 -13.40 -22.90 -13.51
N ARG A 115 -12.27 -22.58 -12.86
CA ARG A 115 -10.92 -22.94 -13.34
C ARG A 115 -10.66 -24.46 -13.29
N ASN A 116 -11.22 -25.15 -12.30
CA ASN A 116 -11.03 -26.59 -12.10
C ASN A 116 -11.98 -27.50 -12.90
N ARG A 117 -12.93 -26.96 -13.67
CA ARG A 117 -13.81 -27.76 -14.56
C ARG A 117 -13.30 -27.91 -15.99
N ASN A 118 -12.31 -27.12 -16.41
CA ASN A 118 -11.80 -27.14 -17.79
C ASN A 118 -10.51 -27.98 -17.96
N VAL A 119 -10.18 -28.81 -16.97
CA VAL A 119 -9.12 -29.81 -17.05
C VAL A 119 -9.76 -31.20 -16.93
N ASN A 120 -10.42 -31.63 -17.99
CA ASN A 120 -10.72 -33.03 -18.33
C ASN A 120 -10.96 -33.13 -19.84
#